data_AF-A0A182JEL9-F1
#
_entry.id   AF-A0A182JEL9-F1
#
_cell.length_a   1.000
_cell.length_b   1.000
_cell.length_c   1.000
_cell.angle_alpha   90.00
_cell.angle_beta   90.00
_cell.angle_gamma   90.00
#
_symmetry.space_group_name_H-M   'P 1'
#
loop_
_entity.id
_entity.type
_entity.pdbx_description
1 polymer ?
#
loop_
_entity_poly.entity_id
_entity_poly.type
_entity_poly.pdbx_seq_one_letter_code
_entity_poly.pdbx_strand_id
1 'polypeptide(L)'
;MMNNNGFSTGEEDSRGPVDQICCLLDDGERCRKQAGNASYSKRIQKTVTQRRLKLSIDSHARHIYICDFHKARIQCARTKRRRRDSEDDSNETDTDLPEVDLYQLQVNTLRRYKRFYKVSTRPGINKAQLSETIMKHFKTIPIKEKEILTYFIYMVKSNSNKLDQKNNANAEA
;
A
#
# COMPACT_ATOMS: atom_id res chain seq x y z
N MET A 1 8.63 6.56 -62.87
CA MET A 1 7.44 5.72 -62.65
C MET A 1 7.88 4.46 -61.92
N MET A 2 7.54 4.34 -60.63
CA MET A 2 7.55 3.06 -59.91
C MET A 2 6.24 2.97 -59.13
N ASN A 3 5.58 1.82 -59.27
CA ASN A 3 4.23 1.48 -58.82
C ASN A 3 4.14 1.11 -57.33
N ASN A 4 2.93 1.30 -56.80
CA ASN A 4 2.30 0.75 -55.60
C ASN A 4 2.77 -0.65 -55.13
N ASN A 5 2.91 -0.83 -53.80
CA ASN A 5 1.98 -1.60 -52.96
C ASN A 5 2.53 -1.78 -51.53
N GLY A 6 1.67 -1.66 -50.52
CA GLY A 6 1.93 -2.26 -49.21
C GLY A 6 1.60 -1.40 -47.99
N PHE A 7 0.32 -1.07 -47.82
CA PHE A 7 -0.22 -0.64 -46.54
C PHE A 7 -0.22 -1.88 -45.62
N SER A 8 0.80 -2.06 -44.79
CA SER A 8 0.82 -3.09 -43.74
C SER A 8 0.38 -2.47 -42.43
N THR A 9 -0.85 -2.79 -42.04
CA THR A 9 -1.34 -2.74 -40.66
C THR A 9 -0.53 -3.72 -39.82
N GLY A 10 0.58 -3.26 -39.27
CA GLY A 10 1.33 -3.96 -38.22
C GLY A 10 0.83 -3.48 -36.87
N GLU A 11 -0.23 -4.09 -36.36
CA GLU A 11 -0.56 -4.06 -34.93
C GLU A 11 0.52 -4.86 -34.19
N GLU A 12 1.70 -4.26 -33.96
CA GLU A 12 2.68 -4.84 -33.04
C GLU A 12 2.37 -4.37 -31.62
N ASP A 13 1.56 -5.21 -30.98
CA ASP A 13 1.31 -5.35 -29.55
C ASP A 13 2.48 -4.79 -28.71
N SER A 14 2.19 -3.78 -27.88
CA SER A 14 3.14 -3.10 -26.99
C SER A 14 3.62 -3.96 -25.80
N ARG A 15 3.74 -5.27 -26.00
CA ARG A 15 4.27 -6.22 -25.02
C ARG A 15 5.77 -6.34 -25.29
N GLY A 16 6.58 -5.81 -24.36
CA GLY A 16 8.04 -5.79 -24.48
C GLY A 16 8.64 -7.17 -24.79
N PRO A 17 9.87 -7.23 -25.33
CA PRO A 17 10.41 -8.46 -25.92
C PRO A 17 10.53 -9.57 -24.87
N VAL A 18 9.85 -10.68 -25.13
CA VAL A 18 9.55 -11.78 -24.19
C VAL A 18 10.77 -12.56 -23.66
N ASP A 19 11.98 -12.29 -24.16
CA ASP A 19 13.21 -13.01 -23.80
C ASP A 19 14.33 -12.13 -23.23
N GLN A 20 14.00 -10.93 -22.74
CA GLN A 20 15.01 -10.05 -22.15
C GLN A 20 15.49 -10.55 -20.78
N ILE A 21 16.80 -10.54 -20.55
CA ILE A 21 17.44 -10.93 -19.29
C ILE A 21 17.73 -9.68 -18.47
N CYS A 22 17.43 -9.70 -17.18
CA CYS A 22 17.64 -8.60 -16.24
C CYS A 22 18.94 -7.82 -16.49
N CYS A 23 18.84 -6.49 -16.61
CA CYS A 23 19.95 -5.61 -16.97
C CYS A 23 21.00 -5.37 -15.86
N LEU A 24 20.96 -6.14 -14.76
CA LEU A 24 21.75 -5.85 -13.55
C LEU A 24 22.90 -6.83 -13.35
N LEU A 25 23.99 -6.30 -12.82
CA LEU A 25 25.06 -7.03 -12.17
C LEU A 25 24.78 -7.07 -10.67
N ASP A 26 24.84 -8.24 -10.05
CA ASP A 26 24.72 -8.45 -8.61
C ASP A 26 26.06 -8.92 -8.05
N ASP A 27 26.69 -8.08 -7.23
CA ASP A 27 28.06 -8.28 -6.75
C ASP A 27 29.10 -8.49 -7.88
N GLY A 28 28.87 -7.84 -9.02
CA GLY A 28 29.72 -7.96 -10.22
C GLY A 28 29.31 -9.06 -11.19
N GLU A 29 28.41 -9.97 -10.81
CA GLU A 29 27.94 -11.07 -11.64
C GLU A 29 26.68 -10.73 -12.43
N ARG A 30 26.66 -11.04 -13.73
CA ARG A 30 25.50 -10.75 -14.58
C ARG A 30 24.29 -11.61 -14.20
N CYS A 31 23.18 -10.94 -13.90
CA CYS A 31 21.93 -11.62 -13.62
C CYS A 31 21.47 -12.43 -14.85
N ARG A 32 21.03 -13.67 -14.63
CA ARG A 32 20.52 -14.57 -15.69
C ARG A 32 18.99 -14.75 -15.66
N LYS A 33 18.29 -14.02 -14.79
CA LYS A 33 16.83 -14.12 -14.64
C LYS A 33 16.14 -13.27 -15.71
N GLN A 34 14.98 -13.74 -16.17
CA GLN A 34 14.12 -13.00 -17.09
C GLN A 34 13.73 -11.64 -16.50
N ALA A 35 13.82 -10.61 -17.32
CA ALA A 35 13.38 -9.27 -16.98
C ALA A 35 11.84 -9.23 -16.98
N GLY A 36 11.27 -8.56 -15.98
CA GLY A 36 9.84 -8.25 -15.96
C GLY A 36 9.58 -6.84 -16.49
N ASN A 37 8.41 -6.30 -16.18
CA ASN A 37 8.00 -4.96 -16.62
C ASN A 37 8.63 -3.82 -15.81
N ALA A 38 9.34 -4.12 -14.71
CA ALA A 38 9.98 -3.11 -13.88
C ALA A 38 11.29 -2.63 -14.51
N SER A 39 11.53 -1.31 -14.49
CA SER A 39 12.74 -0.70 -15.05
C SER A 39 13.67 -0.14 -13.98
N TYR A 40 14.97 -0.20 -14.26
CA TYR A 40 16.02 0.44 -13.49
C TYR A 40 16.06 1.94 -13.81
N SER A 41 15.15 2.69 -13.21
CA SER A 41 15.08 4.15 -13.34
C SER A 41 16.08 4.89 -12.44
N LYS A 42 16.25 6.20 -12.65
CA LYS A 42 17.04 7.07 -11.76
C LYS A 42 16.61 6.96 -10.29
N ARG A 43 15.33 6.70 -10.01
CA ARG A 43 14.80 6.46 -8.65
C ARG A 43 15.38 5.19 -8.04
N ILE A 44 15.44 4.12 -8.83
CA ILE A 44 16.02 2.84 -8.40
C ILE A 44 17.53 2.99 -8.19
N GLN A 45 18.23 3.69 -9.09
CA GLN A 45 19.66 3.98 -8.95
C GLN A 45 19.98 4.74 -7.65
N LYS A 46 19.18 5.76 -7.30
CA LYS A 46 19.29 6.45 -6.01
C LYS A 46 19.09 5.50 -4.82
N THR A 47 18.09 4.63 -4.89
CA THR A 47 17.78 3.66 -3.82
C THR A 47 18.94 2.67 -3.62
N VAL A 48 19.47 2.13 -4.72
CA VAL A 48 20.61 1.21 -4.71
C VAL A 48 21.84 1.86 -4.07
N THR A 49 22.15 3.11 -4.46
CA THR A 49 23.28 3.88 -3.90
C THR A 49 23.05 4.18 -2.41
N GLN A 50 21.89 4.72 -2.05
CA GLN A 50 21.55 5.10 -0.67
C GLN A 50 21.50 3.91 0.29
N ARG A 51 21.06 2.74 -0.20
CA ARG A 51 20.99 1.49 0.58
C ARG A 51 22.26 0.63 0.45
N ARG A 52 23.27 1.10 -0.30
CA ARG A 52 24.53 0.38 -0.54
C ARG A 52 24.31 -1.04 -1.06
N LEU A 53 23.30 -1.21 -1.91
CA LEU A 53 23.09 -2.48 -2.59
C LEU A 53 24.19 -2.63 -3.65
N LYS A 54 24.80 -3.81 -3.72
CA LYS A 54 25.80 -4.15 -4.74
C LYS A 54 25.16 -4.48 -6.09
N LEU A 55 24.34 -3.56 -6.59
CA LEU A 55 23.65 -3.69 -7.87
C LEU A 55 24.12 -2.57 -8.81
N SER A 56 24.52 -2.91 -10.03
CA SER A 56 24.84 -1.93 -11.07
C SER A 56 24.22 -2.34 -12.40
N ILE A 57 24.05 -1.39 -13.32
CA ILE A 57 23.62 -1.70 -14.67
C ILE A 57 24.76 -2.36 -15.45
N ASP A 58 24.47 -3.40 -16.21
CA ASP A 58 25.42 -4.00 -17.15
C ASP A 58 25.53 -3.10 -18.39
N SER A 59 26.75 -2.68 -18.73
CA SER A 59 27.03 -1.87 -19.92
C SER A 59 26.64 -2.55 -21.24
N HIS A 60 26.53 -3.88 -21.25
CA HIS A 60 26.13 -4.67 -22.41
C HIS A 60 24.62 -4.94 -22.46
N ALA A 61 23.85 -4.47 -21.48
CA ALA A 61 22.39 -4.61 -21.51
C ALA A 61 21.79 -3.64 -22.53
N ARG A 62 20.99 -4.17 -23.48
CA ARG A 62 20.28 -3.39 -24.50
C ARG A 62 18.96 -2.78 -23.99
N HIS A 63 18.66 -2.96 -22.70
CA HIS A 63 17.44 -2.48 -22.06
C HIS A 63 17.69 -2.19 -20.58
N ILE A 64 16.72 -1.52 -19.95
CA ILE A 64 16.78 -1.12 -18.54
C ILE A 64 15.90 -1.98 -17.62
N TYR A 65 15.22 -3.00 -18.14
CA TYR A 65 14.32 -3.85 -17.36
C TYR A 65 15.03 -4.82 -16.39
N ILE A 66 14.41 -5.03 -15.23
CA ILE A 66 14.93 -5.85 -14.13
C ILE A 66 14.00 -7.03 -13.84
N CYS A 67 14.56 -8.13 -13.32
CA CYS A 67 13.76 -9.29 -12.91
C CYS A 67 12.98 -9.02 -11.62
N ASP A 68 11.93 -9.82 -11.38
CA ASP A 68 11.11 -9.72 -10.17
C ASP A 68 11.90 -9.97 -8.88
N PHE A 69 12.95 -10.81 -8.95
CA PHE A 69 13.85 -11.02 -7.83
C PHE A 69 14.58 -9.72 -7.43
N HIS A 70 15.18 -9.01 -8.38
CA HIS A 70 15.86 -7.74 -8.10
C HIS A 70 14.90 -6.62 -7.76
N LYS A 71 13.72 -6.59 -8.38
CA LYS A 71 12.62 -5.72 -7.98
C LYS A 71 12.30 -5.94 -6.49
N ALA A 72 12.05 -7.17 -6.06
CA ALA A 72 11.76 -7.48 -4.66
C ALA A 72 12.92 -7.12 -3.73
N ARG A 73 14.17 -7.41 -4.10
CA ARG A 73 15.36 -7.06 -3.30
C ARG A 73 15.49 -5.55 -3.08
N ILE A 74 15.29 -4.76 -4.13
CA ILE A 74 15.33 -3.30 -4.07
C ILE A 74 14.16 -2.77 -3.21
N GLN A 75 12.97 -3.36 -3.35
CA GLN A 75 11.81 -2.99 -2.52
C GLN A 75 12.03 -3.30 -1.03
N CYS A 76 12.54 -4.50 -0.70
CA CYS A 76 12.90 -4.88 0.67
C CYS A 76 13.97 -3.97 1.27
N ALA A 77 14.96 -3.56 0.47
CA ALA A 77 15.97 -2.61 0.92
C ALA A 77 15.38 -1.23 1.22
N ARG A 78 14.31 -0.82 0.54
CA ARG A 78 13.57 0.41 0.85
C ARG A 78 12.92 0.33 2.23
N THR A 79 12.30 -0.78 2.60
CA THR A 79 11.56 -0.96 3.86
C THR A 79 12.42 -1.29 5.08
N LYS A 80 13.54 -2.02 4.93
CA LYS A 80 14.30 -2.61 6.08
C LYS A 80 14.96 -1.61 7.05
N ARG A 81 15.02 -0.30 6.76
CA ARG A 81 15.60 0.71 7.69
C ARG A 81 14.57 1.48 8.53
N ARG A 82 13.26 1.23 8.43
CA ARG A 82 12.24 1.98 9.22
C ARG A 82 12.10 1.49 10.68
N ARG A 83 13.19 1.11 11.36
CA ARG A 83 13.13 0.67 12.78
C ARG A 83 14.03 1.42 13.76
N ARG A 84 14.53 2.62 13.46
CA ARG A 84 15.02 3.51 14.52
C ARG A 84 15.11 4.97 14.08
N ASP A 85 14.49 5.82 14.88
CA ASP A 85 14.54 7.28 14.98
C ASP A 85 14.39 8.11 13.70
N SER A 86 13.18 8.64 13.49
CA SER A 86 12.95 10.08 13.34
C SER A 86 11.48 10.31 12.98
N GLU A 87 10.80 11.10 13.80
CA GLU A 87 9.46 11.63 13.59
C GLU A 87 9.45 12.61 12.41
N ASP A 88 9.45 12.10 11.18
CA ASP A 88 9.27 12.93 10.00
C ASP A 88 8.27 12.32 9.02
N ASP A 89 7.33 13.19 8.68
CA ASP A 89 6.11 13.04 7.92
C ASP A 89 6.44 12.62 6.49
N SER A 90 6.17 11.38 6.14
CA SER A 90 6.39 10.88 4.77
C SER A 90 5.40 9.79 4.46
N ASN A 91 4.28 10.23 3.88
CA ASN A 91 3.11 9.49 3.43
C ASN A 91 3.37 8.49 2.28
N GLU A 92 4.54 7.85 2.22
CA GLU A 92 5.06 7.24 0.97
C GLU A 92 5.24 5.71 1.03
N THR A 93 4.54 5.03 1.93
CA THR A 93 4.48 3.54 1.98
C THR A 93 3.04 2.99 1.92
N ASP A 94 2.05 3.82 1.60
CA ASP A 94 0.62 3.47 1.72
C ASP A 94 0.00 3.05 0.38
N THR A 95 0.67 2.21 -0.42
CA THR A 95 0.13 1.81 -1.73
C THR A 95 -0.56 0.45 -1.74
N ASP A 96 -0.36 -0.38 -0.70
CA ASP A 96 -0.91 -1.76 -0.66
C ASP A 96 -1.76 -2.08 0.59
N LEU A 97 -1.95 -1.12 1.50
CA LEU A 97 -2.91 -1.29 2.60
C LEU A 97 -4.25 -0.73 2.14
N PRO A 98 -5.36 -1.49 2.22
CA PRO A 98 -6.67 -0.95 1.90
C PRO A 98 -6.96 0.23 2.84
N GLU A 99 -7.15 1.40 2.26
CA GLU A 99 -7.54 2.59 3.01
C GLU A 99 -8.96 2.39 3.55
N VAL A 100 -9.10 2.49 4.88
CA VAL A 100 -10.41 2.40 5.52
C VAL A 100 -11.11 3.74 5.34
N ASP A 101 -12.20 3.81 4.60
CA ASP A 101 -12.99 5.04 4.49
C ASP A 101 -14.09 5.10 5.56
N LEU A 102 -13.83 5.83 6.65
CA LEU A 102 -14.82 6.02 7.72
C LEU A 102 -15.93 7.01 7.35
N TYR A 103 -15.79 7.79 6.26
CA TYR A 103 -16.83 8.70 5.81
C TYR A 103 -18.07 7.96 5.31
N GLN A 104 -17.92 6.72 4.84
CA GLN A 104 -19.01 5.85 4.39
C GLN A 104 -19.94 5.43 5.55
N LEU A 105 -19.46 5.45 6.79
CA LEU A 105 -20.27 5.09 7.95
C LEU A 105 -21.39 6.10 8.22
N GLN A 106 -22.47 5.63 8.84
CA GLN A 106 -23.55 6.47 9.31
C GLN A 106 -23.07 7.43 10.41
N VAL A 107 -23.63 8.64 10.45
CA VAL A 107 -23.28 9.68 11.45
C VAL A 107 -23.49 9.18 12.88
N ASN A 108 -24.52 8.35 13.12
CA ASN A 108 -24.80 7.77 14.42
C ASN A 108 -23.69 6.81 14.88
N THR A 109 -23.14 6.01 13.97
CA THR A 109 -22.00 5.12 14.24
C THR A 109 -20.75 5.92 14.61
N LEU A 110 -20.46 6.98 13.85
CA LEU A 110 -19.34 7.89 14.15
C LEU A 110 -19.51 8.56 15.52
N ARG A 111 -20.72 9.04 15.85
CA ARG A 111 -21.04 9.61 17.17
C ARG A 111 -20.93 8.59 18.30
N ARG A 112 -21.35 7.34 18.06
CA ARG A 112 -21.22 6.24 19.03
C ARG A 112 -19.76 5.93 19.32
N TYR A 113 -18.93 5.84 18.29
CA TYR A 113 -17.49 5.68 18.43
C TYR A 113 -16.88 6.81 19.26
N LYS A 114 -17.17 8.07 18.90
CA LYS A 114 -16.69 9.26 19.61
C LYS A 114 -17.05 9.21 21.10
N ARG A 115 -18.30 8.84 21.43
CA ARG A 115 -18.77 8.74 22.83
C ARG A 115 -18.06 7.62 23.59
N PHE A 116 -17.86 6.46 22.97
CA PHE A 116 -17.22 5.30 23.59
C PHE A 116 -15.76 5.57 23.94
N TYR A 117 -14.99 6.11 22.98
CA TYR A 117 -13.57 6.43 23.17
C TYR A 117 -13.32 7.83 23.75
N LYS A 118 -14.39 8.60 24.03
CA LYS A 118 -14.32 9.98 24.53
C LYS A 118 -13.42 10.89 23.69
N VAL A 119 -13.47 10.74 22.37
CA VAL A 119 -12.66 11.52 21.43
C VAL A 119 -13.08 12.99 21.48
N SER A 120 -12.15 13.88 21.82
CA SER A 120 -12.40 15.32 21.92
C SER A 120 -12.63 15.93 20.53
N THR A 121 -13.66 16.78 20.39
CA THR A 121 -13.89 17.57 19.17
C THR A 121 -14.47 18.93 19.52
N ARG A 122 -14.31 19.90 18.62
CA ARG A 122 -15.00 21.19 18.72
C ARG A 122 -16.52 21.03 18.49
N PRO A 123 -17.36 21.89 19.09
CA PRO A 123 -18.79 21.97 18.77
C PRO A 123 -19.01 22.33 17.30
N GLY A 124 -20.14 21.89 16.73
CA GLY A 124 -20.52 22.24 15.34
C GLY A 124 -19.74 21.50 14.23
N ILE A 125 -18.98 20.46 14.57
CA ILE A 125 -18.21 19.69 13.58
C ILE A 125 -19.11 18.94 12.58
N ASN A 126 -18.78 18.99 11.30
CA ASN A 126 -19.53 18.31 10.24
C ASN A 126 -19.13 16.82 10.08
N LYS A 127 -19.81 16.07 9.20
CA LYS A 127 -19.55 14.63 9.03
C LYS A 127 -18.12 14.33 8.58
N ALA A 128 -17.62 15.07 7.60
CA ALA A 128 -16.27 14.87 7.04
C ALA A 128 -15.17 15.12 8.09
N GLN A 129 -15.29 16.22 8.83
CA GLN A 129 -14.38 16.54 9.92
C GLN A 129 -14.47 15.53 11.07
N LEU A 130 -15.67 15.03 11.37
CA LEU A 130 -15.87 13.98 12.36
C LEU A 130 -15.20 12.67 11.93
N SER A 131 -15.35 12.24 10.68
CA SER A 131 -14.70 11.03 10.16
C SER A 131 -13.18 11.16 10.17
N GLU A 132 -12.63 12.30 9.79
CA GLU A 132 -11.18 12.54 9.81
C GLU A 132 -10.63 12.50 11.25
N THR A 133 -11.32 13.14 12.19
CA THR A 133 -10.92 13.13 13.61
C THR A 133 -10.95 11.71 14.19
N ILE A 134 -12.00 10.95 13.87
CA ILE A 134 -12.11 9.55 14.29
C ILE A 134 -11.03 8.69 13.64
N MET A 135 -10.73 8.91 12.35
CA MET A 135 -9.67 8.18 11.64
C MET A 135 -8.32 8.35 12.33
N LYS A 136 -7.97 9.59 12.69
CA LYS A 136 -6.72 9.90 13.43
C LYS A 136 -6.65 9.13 14.74
N HIS A 137 -7.73 9.12 15.52
CA HIS A 137 -7.81 8.35 16.77
C HIS A 137 -7.78 6.83 16.53
N PHE A 138 -8.48 6.33 15.50
CA PHE A 138 -8.55 4.90 15.19
C PHE A 138 -7.17 4.29 14.98
N LYS A 139 -6.27 5.02 14.30
CA LYS A 139 -4.87 4.61 14.09
C LYS A 139 -4.04 4.52 15.37
N THR A 140 -4.49 5.12 16.48
CA THR A 140 -3.78 5.11 17.77
C THR A 140 -4.25 4.01 18.73
N ILE A 141 -5.30 3.27 18.39
CA ILE A 141 -5.84 2.23 19.29
C ILE A 141 -4.85 1.08 19.42
N PRO A 142 -4.44 0.71 20.65
CA PRO A 142 -3.61 -0.47 20.86
C PRO A 142 -4.40 -1.76 20.57
N ILE A 143 -3.81 -2.67 19.80
CA ILE A 143 -4.44 -3.93 19.41
C ILE A 143 -3.78 -5.09 20.14
N LYS A 144 -4.57 -5.84 20.91
CA LYS A 144 -4.18 -7.14 21.46
C LYS A 144 -4.84 -8.27 20.66
N GLU A 145 -4.14 -8.76 19.65
CA GLU A 145 -4.69 -9.65 18.62
C GLU A 145 -5.48 -10.84 19.19
N LYS A 146 -4.92 -11.54 20.18
CA LYS A 146 -5.56 -12.71 20.79
C LYS A 146 -6.93 -12.38 21.40
N GLU A 147 -7.02 -11.27 22.13
CA GLU A 147 -8.28 -10.83 22.77
C GLU A 147 -9.30 -10.42 21.71
N ILE A 148 -8.88 -9.62 20.72
CA ILE A 148 -9.76 -9.12 19.65
C ILE A 148 -10.35 -10.27 18.83
N LEU A 149 -9.54 -11.24 18.41
CA LEU A 149 -10.02 -12.40 17.65
C LEU A 149 -11.01 -13.23 18.48
N THR A 150 -10.71 -13.45 19.76
CA THR A 150 -11.58 -14.20 20.68
C THR A 150 -12.93 -13.50 20.85
N TYR A 151 -12.94 -12.19 21.10
CA TYR A 151 -14.17 -11.42 21.24
C TYR A 151 -14.97 -11.38 19.94
N PHE A 152 -14.31 -11.17 18.80
CA PHE A 152 -14.97 -11.15 17.51
C PHE A 152 -15.68 -12.49 17.22
N ILE A 153 -14.97 -13.61 17.33
CA ILE A 153 -15.55 -14.95 17.11
C ILE A 153 -16.72 -15.20 18.07
N TYR A 154 -16.55 -14.87 19.36
CA TYR A 154 -17.62 -15.05 20.34
C TYR A 154 -18.86 -14.22 20.00
N MET A 155 -18.70 -12.92 19.72
CA MET A 155 -19.82 -12.02 19.43
C MET A 155 -20.60 -12.41 18.18
N VAL A 156 -19.89 -12.84 17.13
CA VAL A 156 -20.51 -13.33 15.89
C VAL A 156 -21.26 -14.64 16.15
N LYS A 157 -20.65 -15.59 16.85
CA LYS A 157 -21.29 -16.88 17.16
C LYS A 157 -22.49 -16.75 18.08
N SER A 158 -22.47 -15.79 19.02
CA SER A 158 -23.56 -15.56 19.96
C SER A 158 -24.59 -14.53 19.48
N ASN A 159 -24.44 -14.01 18.25
CA ASN A 159 -25.25 -12.92 17.66
C ASN A 159 -25.48 -11.75 18.65
N SER A 160 -24.47 -11.43 19.46
CA SER A 160 -24.61 -10.51 20.59
C SER A 160 -23.94 -9.18 20.28
N ASN A 161 -24.62 -8.27 19.59
CA ASN A 161 -24.14 -6.89 19.51
C ASN A 161 -24.55 -6.09 20.75
N LYS A 162 -23.71 -6.14 21.80
CA LYS A 162 -23.94 -5.42 23.07
C LYS A 162 -24.06 -3.89 22.89
N LEU A 163 -23.60 -3.32 21.78
CA LEU A 163 -23.57 -1.88 21.54
C LEU A 163 -24.86 -1.31 20.96
N ASP A 164 -25.73 -2.14 20.37
CA ASP A 164 -27.04 -1.69 19.85
C ASP A 164 -28.16 -1.79 20.90
N GLN A 165 -28.07 -2.73 21.85
CA GLN A 165 -29.14 -2.96 22.84
C GLN A 165 -29.40 -1.75 23.74
N LYS A 166 -28.38 -0.92 24.01
CA LYS A 166 -28.53 0.25 24.90
C LYS A 166 -29.29 1.42 24.29
N ASN A 167 -29.59 1.40 22.99
CA ASN A 167 -30.30 2.50 22.33
C ASN A 167 -31.79 2.22 22.07
N ASN A 168 -32.27 0.98 22.31
CA ASN A 168 -33.68 0.62 22.19
C ASN A 168 -34.42 0.58 23.55
N ALA A 169 -33.70 0.59 24.67
CA ALA A 169 -34.29 0.54 26.02
C ALA A 169 -34.76 1.92 26.55
N ASN A 170 -34.76 2.96 25.71
CA ASN A 170 -35.15 4.33 26.08
C ASN A 170 -36.24 4.92 25.16
N ALA A 171 -36.99 4.05 24.45
CA ALA A 171 -38.11 4.45 23.59
C ALA A 171 -39.50 4.04 24.14
N GLU A 172 -39.57 3.44 25.32
CA GLU A 172 -40.83 3.19 26.04
C GLU A 172 -40.66 3.56 27.52
N ALA A 173 -40.90 4.84 27.82
CA ALA A 173 -41.32 5.36 29.13
C ALA A 173 -41.95 6.74 28.92
#